data_AF-A0A661I9N1-F1
#
_entry.id   AF-A0A661I9N1-F1
#
_cell.length_a   1.000
_cell.length_b   1.000
_cell.length_c   1.000
_cell.angle_alpha   90.00
_cell.angle_beta   90.00
_cell.angle_gamma   90.00
#
_symmetry.space_group_name_H-M   'P 1'
#
loop_
_entity.id
_entity.type
_entity.pdbx_description
1 polymer ?
#
loop_
_entity_poly.entity_id
_entity_poly.type
_entity_poly.pdbx_seq_one_letter_code
_entity_poly.pdbx_strand_id
1 'polypeptide(L)'
;MDKEKTIEAIVSARKAHENQMKKIVALLNGKTVSNPTAVLKTECDFGKWLYADNSNLKELLGSLFYTKLEHLHARWHIEYSRLFEIFFKNEKKSGFFSKMFGSDKVEDMELDKAKVYYSELKATTDELLKVIASSQRRIEALREDKFK
;
A
#
# COMPACT_ATOMS: atom_id res chain seq x y z
N MET A 1 21.12 5.20 6.42
CA MET A 1 20.30 3.98 6.27
C MET A 1 21.21 2.86 5.84
N ASP A 2 21.06 1.67 6.41
CA ASP A 2 21.79 0.44 6.01
C ASP A 2 21.23 -0.16 4.71
N LYS A 3 22.09 -0.76 3.88
CA LYS A 3 21.69 -1.28 2.56
C LYS A 3 20.71 -2.46 2.68
N GLU A 4 21.02 -3.43 3.51
CA GLU A 4 20.17 -4.62 3.71
C GLU A 4 18.80 -4.20 4.21
N LYS A 5 18.74 -3.35 5.25
CA LYS A 5 17.47 -2.81 5.77
C LYS A 5 16.68 -2.02 4.72
N THR A 6 17.37 -1.30 3.83
CA THR A 6 16.72 -0.57 2.73
C THR A 6 16.07 -1.55 1.74
N ILE A 7 16.78 -2.61 1.36
CA ILE A 7 16.26 -3.66 0.48
C ILE A 7 15.09 -4.39 1.14
N GLU A 8 15.22 -4.76 2.41
CA GLU A 8 14.17 -5.42 3.18
C GLU A 8 12.88 -4.59 3.26
N ALA A 9 13.01 -3.28 3.48
CA ALA A 9 11.87 -2.37 3.50
C ALA A 9 11.16 -2.31 2.14
N ILE A 10 11.91 -2.26 1.03
CA ILE A 10 11.37 -2.27 -0.33
C ILE A 10 10.66 -3.60 -0.65
N VAL A 11 11.26 -4.73 -0.28
CA VAL A 11 10.66 -6.07 -0.46
C VAL A 11 9.39 -6.21 0.39
N SER A 12 9.42 -5.73 1.62
CA SER A 12 8.27 -5.76 2.54
C SER A 12 7.14 -4.89 2.02
N ALA A 13 7.45 -3.71 1.47
CA ALA A 13 6.48 -2.84 0.83
C ALA A 13 5.77 -3.54 -0.33
N ARG A 14 6.54 -4.18 -1.23
CA ARG A 14 5.96 -4.96 -2.33
C ARG A 14 4.97 -6.02 -1.83
N LYS A 15 5.39 -6.85 -0.87
CA LYS A 15 4.55 -7.91 -0.30
C LYS A 15 3.30 -7.35 0.36
N ALA A 16 3.41 -6.22 1.08
CA ALA A 16 2.28 -5.59 1.74
C ALA A 16 1.21 -5.12 0.75
N HIS A 17 1.60 -4.45 -0.34
CA HIS A 17 0.66 -3.99 -1.36
C HIS A 17 0.02 -5.17 -2.12
N GLU A 18 0.82 -6.17 -2.51
CA GLU A 18 0.30 -7.40 -3.15
C GLU A 18 -0.71 -8.12 -2.24
N ASN A 19 -0.40 -8.24 -0.94
CA ASN A 19 -1.29 -8.87 0.03
C ASN A 19 -2.58 -8.07 0.23
N GLN A 20 -2.49 -6.74 0.27
CA GLN A 20 -3.68 -5.90 0.39
C GLN A 20 -4.61 -6.04 -0.83
N MET A 21 -4.05 -6.14 -2.05
CA MET A 21 -4.86 -6.43 -3.24
C MET A 21 -5.57 -7.78 -3.15
N LYS A 22 -4.91 -8.81 -2.62
CA LYS A 22 -5.54 -10.12 -2.38
C LYS A 22 -6.69 -10.03 -1.37
N LYS A 23 -6.53 -9.24 -0.30
CA LYS A 23 -7.60 -8.98 0.67
C LYS A 23 -8.81 -8.28 0.03
N ILE A 24 -8.57 -7.30 -0.84
CA ILE A 24 -9.65 -6.62 -1.57
C ILE A 24 -10.39 -7.60 -2.49
N VAL A 25 -9.66 -8.48 -3.20
CA VAL A 25 -10.31 -9.56 -3.99
C VAL A 25 -11.13 -10.48 -3.09
N ALA A 26 -10.66 -10.82 -1.90
CA ALA A 26 -11.44 -11.63 -0.97
C ALA A 26 -12.74 -10.92 -0.55
N LEU A 27 -12.68 -9.62 -0.24
CA LEU A 27 -13.85 -8.79 0.08
C LEU A 27 -14.85 -8.69 -1.07
N LEU A 28 -14.38 -8.50 -2.31
CA LEU A 28 -15.23 -8.49 -3.51
C LEU A 28 -15.96 -9.82 -3.72
N ASN A 29 -15.44 -10.91 -3.16
CA ASN A 29 -16.05 -12.24 -3.19
C ASN A 29 -16.85 -12.56 -1.91
N GLY A 30 -17.17 -11.56 -1.09
CA GLY A 30 -17.95 -11.72 0.14
C GLY A 30 -17.22 -12.42 1.28
N LYS A 31 -15.88 -12.46 1.25
CA LYS A 31 -15.08 -13.04 2.33
C LYS A 31 -14.66 -11.95 3.31
N THR A 32 -14.57 -12.32 4.59
CA THR A 32 -14.03 -11.45 5.63
C THR A 32 -12.51 -11.42 5.60
N VAL A 33 -11.93 -10.31 6.04
CA VAL A 33 -10.47 -10.14 6.12
C VAL A 33 -10.10 -9.45 7.43
N SER A 34 -8.86 -9.63 7.89
CA SER A 34 -8.35 -8.95 9.07
C SER A 34 -7.15 -8.07 8.72
N ASN A 35 -6.89 -7.10 9.60
CA ASN A 35 -5.73 -6.22 9.53
C ASN A 35 -5.55 -5.54 8.15
N PRO A 36 -6.52 -4.73 7.69
CA PRO A 36 -6.36 -3.97 6.46
C PRO A 36 -5.18 -2.98 6.59
N THR A 37 -4.54 -2.66 5.46
CA THR A 37 -3.55 -1.57 5.40
C THR A 37 -4.16 -0.26 5.91
N ALA A 38 -3.37 0.55 6.63
CA ALA A 38 -3.81 1.86 7.08
C ALA A 38 -4.24 2.75 5.90
N VAL A 39 -5.28 3.56 6.11
CA VAL A 39 -5.81 4.44 5.05
C VAL A 39 -4.84 5.59 4.77
N LEU A 40 -4.26 6.18 5.82
CA LEU A 40 -3.31 7.26 5.67
C LEU A 40 -1.97 6.75 5.13
N LYS A 41 -1.49 7.38 4.07
CA LYS A 41 -0.24 7.00 3.39
C LYS A 41 0.99 7.04 4.30
N THR A 42 0.97 7.83 5.37
CA THR A 42 2.09 7.95 6.32
C THR A 42 2.01 6.93 7.46
N GLU A 43 0.90 6.18 7.57
CA GLU A 43 0.66 5.25 8.67
C GLU A 43 0.88 3.79 8.29
N CYS A 44 0.94 3.46 6.99
CA CYS A 44 1.40 2.15 6.54
C CYS A 44 2.91 2.00 6.77
N ASP A 45 3.40 0.77 6.97
CA ASP A 45 4.81 0.54 7.30
C ASP A 45 5.76 1.07 6.21
N PHE A 46 5.35 0.94 4.94
CA PHE A 46 6.09 1.52 3.82
C PHE A 46 6.10 3.05 3.86
N GLY A 47 4.98 3.68 4.21
CA GLY A 47 4.86 5.12 4.34
C GLY A 47 5.71 5.69 5.47
N LYS A 48 5.66 5.06 6.65
CA LYS A 48 6.51 5.41 7.79
C LYS A 48 7.98 5.39 7.42
N TRP A 49 8.40 4.42 6.61
CA TRP A 49 9.76 4.30 6.11
C TRP A 49 10.07 5.33 5.00
N LEU A 50 9.19 5.50 4.01
CA LEU A 50 9.38 6.35 2.84
C LEU A 50 9.45 7.84 3.22
N TYR A 51 8.65 8.26 4.19
CA TYR A 51 8.49 9.64 4.64
C TYR A 51 9.22 9.95 5.95
N ALA A 52 10.07 9.06 6.45
CA ALA A 52 10.87 9.34 7.64
C ALA A 52 11.79 10.55 7.40
N ASP A 53 11.84 11.49 8.35
CA ASP A 53 12.62 12.73 8.25
C ASP A 53 14.13 12.50 8.06
N ASN A 54 14.64 11.33 8.44
CA ASN A 54 16.04 10.93 8.31
C ASN A 54 16.33 10.06 7.07
N SER A 55 15.41 10.00 6.11
CA SER A 55 15.54 9.18 4.92
C SER A 55 16.46 9.84 3.87
N ASN A 56 17.58 9.18 3.54
CA ASN A 56 18.42 9.55 2.39
C ASN A 56 17.96 8.87 1.09
N LEU A 57 16.73 8.32 1.06
CA LEU A 57 16.24 7.52 -0.06
C LEU A 57 16.15 8.31 -1.36
N LYS A 58 15.84 9.60 -1.31
CA LYS A 58 15.83 10.47 -2.50
C LYS A 58 17.21 10.58 -3.16
N GLU A 59 18.28 10.62 -2.35
CA GLU A 59 19.66 10.63 -2.86
C GLU A 59 20.02 9.27 -3.48
N LEU A 60 19.67 8.18 -2.79
CA LEU A 60 19.96 6.82 -3.24
C LEU A 60 19.23 6.49 -4.55
N LEU A 61 17.92 6.77 -4.63
CA LEU A 61 17.09 6.49 -5.80
C LEU A 61 17.26 7.54 -6.91
N GLY A 62 17.68 8.75 -6.57
CA GLY A 62 17.60 9.91 -7.45
C GLY A 62 16.18 10.48 -7.51
N SER A 63 16.10 11.79 -7.74
CA SER A 63 14.84 12.56 -7.68
C SER A 63 13.72 11.98 -8.55
N LEU A 64 14.03 11.53 -9.77
CA LEU A 64 13.02 11.01 -10.69
C LEU A 64 12.32 9.75 -10.15
N PHE A 65 13.09 8.77 -9.65
CA PHE A 65 12.54 7.54 -9.09
C PHE A 65 11.80 7.80 -7.78
N TYR A 66 12.39 8.62 -6.90
CA TYR A 66 11.78 8.96 -5.62
C TYR A 66 10.44 9.67 -5.80
N THR A 67 10.37 10.73 -6.62
CA THR A 67 9.12 11.47 -6.86
C THR A 67 8.06 10.59 -7.51
N LYS A 68 8.43 9.71 -8.44
CA LYS A 68 7.48 8.77 -9.04
C LYS A 68 6.93 7.77 -8.00
N LEU A 69 7.80 7.25 -7.14
CA LEU A 69 7.42 6.33 -6.07
C LEU A 69 6.47 7.00 -5.08
N GLU A 70 6.79 8.22 -4.63
CA GLU A 70 5.96 9.01 -3.74
C GLU A 70 4.59 9.31 -4.35
N HIS A 71 4.55 9.74 -5.61
CA HIS A 71 3.31 10.07 -6.30
C HIS A 71 2.39 8.85 -6.42
N LEU A 72 2.92 7.72 -6.89
CA LEU A 72 2.15 6.48 -7.03
C LEU A 72 1.68 5.95 -5.67
N HIS A 73 2.50 6.03 -4.64
CA HIS A 73 2.11 5.62 -3.29
C HIS A 73 0.99 6.49 -2.73
N ALA A 74 1.09 7.81 -2.87
CA ALA A 74 0.03 8.73 -2.45
C ALA A 74 -1.28 8.46 -3.21
N ARG A 75 -1.19 8.29 -4.53
CA ARG A 75 -2.34 7.96 -5.39
C ARG A 75 -2.98 6.63 -4.98
N TRP A 76 -2.17 5.60 -4.72
CA TRP A 76 -2.64 4.29 -4.28
C TRP A 76 -3.48 4.40 -3.01
N HIS A 77 -3.04 5.18 -2.02
CA HIS A 77 -3.79 5.40 -0.79
C HIS A 77 -5.11 6.17 -1.00
N ILE A 78 -5.13 7.13 -1.92
CA ILE A 78 -6.37 7.85 -2.29
C ILE A 78 -7.38 6.88 -2.90
N GLU A 79 -6.98 6.08 -3.88
CA GLU A 79 -7.85 5.09 -4.53
C GLU A 79 -8.29 3.99 -3.55
N TYR A 80 -7.37 3.48 -2.73
CA TYR A 80 -7.64 2.50 -1.69
C TYR A 80 -8.64 2.99 -0.66
N SER A 81 -8.58 4.27 -0.27
CA SER A 81 -9.52 4.83 0.71
C SER A 81 -10.98 4.66 0.28
N ARG A 82 -11.30 4.77 -1.01
CA ARG A 82 -12.65 4.59 -1.54
C ARG A 82 -13.18 3.18 -1.31
N LEU A 83 -12.33 2.17 -1.53
CA LEU A 83 -12.66 0.77 -1.25
C LEU A 83 -12.75 0.53 0.26
N PHE A 84 -11.88 1.17 1.04
CA PHE A 84 -11.93 1.09 2.49
C PHE A 84 -13.27 1.60 3.04
N GLU A 85 -13.80 2.69 2.48
CA GLU A 85 -15.10 3.23 2.91
C GLU A 85 -16.25 2.25 2.66
N ILE A 86 -16.26 1.55 1.53
CA ILE A 86 -17.31 0.58 1.18
C ILE A 86 -17.28 -0.62 2.14
N PHE A 87 -16.09 -1.18 2.38
CA PHE A 87 -15.98 -2.47 3.08
C PHE A 87 -15.78 -2.34 4.60
N PHE A 88 -15.39 -1.17 5.12
CA PHE A 88 -14.94 -1.06 6.51
C PHE A 88 -15.60 0.09 7.30
N LYS A 89 -16.33 1.02 6.66
CA LYS A 89 -16.88 2.21 7.35
C LYS A 89 -18.21 1.97 8.08
N ASN A 90 -18.92 0.89 7.75
CA ASN A 90 -20.21 0.56 8.37
C ASN A 90 -20.08 -0.14 9.74
N GLU A 91 -18.88 -0.46 10.22
CA GLU A 91 -18.66 -1.09 11.54
C GLU A 91 -18.75 -0.12 12.74
N LYS A 92 -19.22 1.11 12.55
CA LYS A 92 -19.37 2.11 13.64
C LYS A 92 -20.40 1.74 14.73
N LYS A 93 -20.89 0.50 14.82
CA LYS A 93 -21.89 0.06 15.82
C LYS A 93 -21.46 -1.03 16.81
N SER A 94 -20.21 -1.48 16.83
CA SER A 94 -19.77 -2.43 17.86
C SER A 94 -18.49 -1.95 18.53
N GLY A 95 -18.60 -1.67 19.83
CA GLY A 95 -17.48 -1.24 20.66
C GLY A 95 -16.35 -2.26 20.67
N PHE A 96 -15.12 -1.73 20.71
CA PHE A 96 -13.98 -2.25 21.48
C PHE A 96 -14.04 -3.76 21.73
N PHE A 97 -13.78 -4.64 20.76
CA PHE A 97 -13.17 -5.98 20.92
C PHE A 97 -13.20 -6.77 19.58
N SER A 98 -12.01 -7.11 19.07
CA SER A 98 -11.68 -8.00 17.93
C SER A 98 -12.00 -7.53 16.50
N LYS A 99 -10.92 -7.18 15.76
CA LYS A 99 -10.90 -6.68 14.37
C LYS A 99 -11.09 -7.80 13.33
N MET A 100 -12.29 -8.36 13.25
CA MET A 100 -12.69 -9.21 12.12
C MET A 100 -13.57 -8.35 11.21
N PHE A 101 -13.00 -7.85 10.12
CA PHE A 101 -13.72 -6.94 9.23
C PHE A 101 -14.53 -7.76 8.23
N GLY A 102 -15.85 -7.55 8.27
CA GLY A 102 -16.80 -8.33 7.50
C GLY A 102 -17.52 -7.52 6.44
N SER A 103 -17.84 -8.17 5.32
CA SER A 103 -18.87 -7.68 4.41
C SER A 103 -20.24 -7.90 5.04
N ASP A 104 -20.62 -7.10 6.04
CA ASP A 104 -22.05 -6.88 6.30
C ASP A 104 -22.68 -6.52 4.96
N LYS A 105 -23.75 -7.24 4.56
CA LYS A 105 -24.32 -7.26 3.19
C LYS A 105 -24.10 -5.93 2.45
N VAL A 106 -22.98 -5.84 1.72
CA VAL A 106 -22.69 -4.70 0.87
C VAL A 106 -23.78 -4.72 -0.19
N GLU A 107 -24.50 -3.62 -0.35
CA GLU A 107 -25.55 -3.51 -1.37
C GLU A 107 -24.95 -3.78 -2.75
N ASP A 108 -25.69 -4.46 -3.63
CA ASP A 108 -25.20 -4.86 -4.95
C ASP A 108 -24.62 -3.68 -5.75
N MET A 109 -25.23 -2.50 -5.62
CA MET A 109 -24.76 -1.24 -6.21
C MET A 109 -23.40 -0.77 -5.67
N GLU A 110 -23.16 -0.89 -4.36
CA GLU A 110 -21.85 -0.58 -3.77
C GLU A 110 -20.80 -1.64 -4.13
N LEU A 111 -21.20 -2.90 -4.33
CA LEU A 111 -20.31 -3.94 -4.83
C LEU A 111 -19.86 -3.67 -6.28
N ASP A 112 -20.77 -3.23 -7.16
CA ASP A 112 -20.42 -2.87 -8.53
C ASP A 112 -19.49 -1.65 -8.59
N LYS A 113 -19.74 -0.64 -7.75
CA LYS A 113 -18.83 0.50 -7.57
C LYS A 113 -17.47 0.07 -7.04
N ALA A 114 -17.42 -0.89 -6.10
CA ALA A 114 -16.17 -1.44 -5.60
C ALA A 114 -15.37 -2.17 -6.70
N LYS A 115 -16.02 -2.86 -7.64
CA LYS A 115 -15.33 -3.48 -8.80
C LYS A 115 -14.67 -2.42 -9.69
N VAL A 116 -15.33 -1.28 -9.91
CA VAL A 116 -14.77 -0.16 -10.67
C VAL A 116 -13.55 0.42 -9.95
N TYR A 117 -13.68 0.76 -8.67
CA TYR A 117 -12.55 1.29 -7.87
C TYR A 117 -11.39 0.30 -7.75
N TYR A 118 -11.69 -1.01 -7.70
CA TYR A 118 -10.65 -2.04 -7.73
C TYR A 118 -9.86 -2.02 -9.03
N SER A 119 -10.51 -1.82 -10.18
CA SER A 119 -9.83 -1.73 -11.48
C SER A 119 -8.85 -0.55 -11.53
N GLU A 120 -9.28 0.61 -11.04
CA GLU A 120 -8.42 1.81 -10.92
C GLU A 120 -7.22 1.55 -10.00
N LEU A 121 -7.49 1.05 -8.79
CA LEU A 121 -6.45 0.73 -7.81
C LEU A 121 -5.47 -0.32 -8.34
N LYS A 122 -5.96 -1.30 -9.11
CA LYS A 122 -5.13 -2.34 -9.71
C LYS A 122 -4.14 -1.74 -10.72
N ALA A 123 -4.58 -0.83 -11.58
CA ALA A 123 -3.69 -0.16 -12.53
C ALA A 123 -2.57 0.60 -11.79
N THR A 124 -2.93 1.39 -10.78
CA THR A 124 -1.95 2.10 -9.93
C THR A 124 -1.03 1.14 -9.19
N THR A 125 -1.55 0.01 -8.69
CA THR A 125 -0.74 -1.01 -8.01
C THR A 125 0.28 -1.62 -8.97
N ASP A 126 -0.12 -2.00 -10.18
CA ASP A 126 0.78 -2.59 -11.17
C ASP A 126 1.92 -1.62 -11.53
N GLU A 127 1.63 -0.32 -11.64
CA GLU A 127 2.65 0.71 -11.86
C GLU A 127 3.55 0.91 -10.64
N LEU A 128 2.98 0.99 -9.44
CA LEU A 128 3.71 1.13 -8.19
C LEU A 128 4.69 -0.04 -8.00
N LEU A 129 4.25 -1.27 -8.22
CA LEU A 129 5.09 -2.46 -8.11
C LEU A 129 6.25 -2.47 -9.11
N LYS A 130 6.05 -1.96 -10.34
CA LYS A 130 7.13 -1.79 -11.32
C LYS A 130 8.18 -0.77 -10.84
N VAL A 131 7.75 0.33 -10.23
CA VAL A 131 8.65 1.37 -9.69
C VAL A 131 9.38 0.86 -8.45
N ILE A 132 8.70 0.13 -7.56
CA ILE A 132 9.31 -0.54 -6.40
C ILE A 132 10.40 -1.52 -6.87
N ALA A 133 10.10 -2.39 -7.85
CA ALA A 133 11.08 -3.34 -8.39
C ALA A 133 12.27 -2.64 -9.06
N SER A 134 12.04 -1.50 -9.74
CA SER A 134 13.12 -0.71 -10.33
C SER A 134 13.98 -0.02 -9.27
N SER A 135 13.35 0.47 -8.21
CA SER A 135 14.02 1.06 -7.05
C SER A 135 14.89 0.03 -6.34
N GLN A 136 14.37 -1.19 -6.14
CA GLN A 136 15.12 -2.31 -5.58
C GLN A 136 16.40 -2.60 -6.36
N ARG A 137 16.30 -2.81 -7.68
CA ARG A 137 17.47 -3.08 -8.54
C ARG A 137 18.53 -1.98 -8.46
N ARG A 138 18.08 -0.73 -8.35
CA ARG A 138 18.99 0.41 -8.19
C ARG A 138 19.72 0.35 -6.85
N ILE A 139 19.00 0.15 -5.75
CA ILE A 139 19.59 0.02 -4.40
C ILE A 139 20.58 -1.15 -4.36
N GLU A 140 20.23 -2.30 -4.93
CA GLU A 140 21.09 -3.48 -5.01
C GLU A 140 22.41 -3.20 -5.74
N ALA A 141 22.37 -2.41 -6.82
CA ALA A 141 23.54 -2.04 -7.61
C ALA A 141 24.45 -0.99 -6.96
N LEU A 142 23.97 -0.28 -5.93
CA LEU A 142 24.80 0.68 -5.20
C LEU A 142 25.80 -0.04 -4.29
N ARG A 143 26.99 0.55 -4.14
CA ARG A 143 27.98 0.09 -3.15
C ARG A 143 27.53 0.42 -1.73
N GLU A 144 27.96 -0.37 -0.76
CA GLU A 144 27.67 -0.16 0.67
C GLU A 144 28.06 1.23 1.17
N ASP A 145 29.15 1.81 0.67
CA ASP A 145 29.62 3.15 1.05
C ASP A 145 28.66 4.30 0.68
N LYS A 146 27.60 4.03 -0.08
CA LYS A 146 26.50 4.99 -0.33
C LYS A 146 25.47 5.02 0.81
N PHE A 147 25.48 4.00 1.66
CA PHE A 147 24.59 3.80 2.78
C PHE A 147 25.33 4.25 4.05
N LYS A 148 24.87 5.35 4.64
CA LYS A 148 25.44 5.94 5.87
C LYS A 148 24.89 5.29 7.12
#